data_AF-A0AAJ6AKC3-F1
#
_entry.id   AF-A0AAJ6AKC3-F1
#
_cell.length_a   1.000
_cell.length_b   1.000
_cell.length_c   1.000
_cell.angle_alpha   90.00
_cell.angle_beta   90.00
_cell.angle_gamma   90.00
#
_symmetry.space_group_name_H-M   'P 1'
#
loop_
_entity.id
_entity.type
_entity.pdbx_description
1 polymer ?
#
loop_
_entity_poly.entity_id
_entity_poly.type
_entity_poly.pdbx_seq_one_letter_code
_entity_poly.pdbx_strand_id
1 'polypeptide(L)'
;MPRRRTSALVTALALAGAVPLFMPAGEASAAACSSYPAWSAGANYNTGDIVRYTDGKAYIAEHPNPGYDPLISTWYWDPYACDGGSGTPVGNFVVSEAQFNQMFPGRNSFYTYSGLTAALSAYPGFANTGSDTTKKQEAAAFLANVGHETGGLVHIVEQNTANYPHYCDGSRPYGCPAGNDAYYGRGPMQLSWNYNYKAAGDALGINLLNNPWLVQNDSAVAWKTALWYWNTQSGPGSMTGHNAMVNGAGFGQTIRSINGSVECDGKNPAQVQSRVTKYQQFSQILGVSPGGNLYC
;
A
#
# COMPACT_ATOMS: atom_id res chain seq x y z
N MET A 1 35.33 -36.63 -72.70
CA MET A 1 34.05 -36.00 -73.15
C MET A 1 32.97 -37.07 -73.13
N PRO A 2 31.71 -36.86 -72.70
CA PRO A 2 31.11 -35.83 -71.86
C PRO A 2 30.32 -36.40 -70.64
N ARG A 3 29.73 -35.47 -69.89
CA ARG A 3 28.95 -35.55 -68.64
C ARG A 3 27.67 -36.40 -68.68
N ARG A 4 27.31 -37.02 -67.54
CA ARG A 4 25.94 -37.20 -66.97
C ARG A 4 26.11 -37.38 -65.44
N ARG A 5 25.83 -36.44 -64.51
CA ARG A 5 24.62 -35.70 -64.06
C ARG A 5 23.43 -36.57 -63.59
N THR A 6 23.17 -36.44 -62.28
CA THR A 6 21.88 -36.42 -61.53
C THR A 6 21.12 -37.75 -61.38
N SER A 7 20.52 -38.14 -60.25
CA SER A 7 19.78 -37.37 -59.25
C SER A 7 19.73 -38.06 -57.88
N ALA A 8 19.78 -37.29 -56.80
CA ALA A 8 19.35 -37.72 -55.47
C ALA A 8 17.84 -37.46 -55.32
N LEU A 9 17.07 -38.48 -54.92
CA LEU A 9 15.69 -38.30 -54.45
C LEU A 9 15.73 -37.72 -53.03
N VAL A 10 15.16 -36.53 -52.86
CA VAL A 10 14.81 -35.97 -51.55
C VAL A 10 13.32 -36.20 -51.34
N THR A 11 12.98 -37.02 -50.36
CA THR A 11 11.59 -37.25 -49.92
C THR A 11 11.20 -36.08 -49.01
N ALA A 12 10.30 -35.21 -49.49
CA ALA A 12 9.74 -34.12 -48.70
C ALA A 12 8.65 -34.67 -47.77
N LEU A 13 8.89 -34.61 -46.45
CA LEU A 13 7.90 -34.88 -45.42
C LEU A 13 7.10 -33.59 -45.17
N ALA A 14 5.82 -33.60 -45.55
CA ALA A 14 4.91 -32.49 -45.27
C ALA A 14 4.51 -32.51 -43.78
N LEU A 15 5.04 -31.57 -42.99
CA LEU A 15 4.55 -31.28 -41.64
C LEU A 15 3.34 -30.34 -41.77
N ALA A 16 2.18 -30.83 -41.36
CA ALA A 16 0.96 -30.03 -41.21
C ALA A 16 1.17 -28.97 -40.12
N GLY A 17 1.15 -27.69 -40.52
CA GLY A 17 1.17 -26.56 -39.59
C GLY A 17 -0.18 -26.40 -38.90
N ALA A 18 -0.19 -26.45 -37.58
CA ALA A 18 -1.34 -25.99 -36.79
C ALA A 18 -1.29 -24.46 -36.72
N VAL A 19 -2.25 -23.81 -37.36
CA VAL A 19 -2.48 -22.36 -37.25
C VAL A 19 -3.22 -22.11 -35.92
N PRO A 20 -2.70 -21.27 -35.00
CA PRO A 20 -3.46 -20.88 -33.82
C PRO A 20 -4.59 -19.93 -34.25
N LEU A 21 -5.83 -20.34 -34.01
CA LEU A 21 -7.00 -19.48 -34.10
C LEU A 21 -6.92 -18.45 -32.97
N PHE A 22 -6.67 -17.19 -33.30
CA PHE A 22 -6.90 -16.06 -32.39
C PHE A 22 -8.40 -15.89 -32.19
N MET A 23 -8.91 -16.21 -31.00
CA MET A 23 -10.21 -15.73 -30.56
C MET A 23 -10.07 -14.26 -30.12
N PRO A 24 -11.00 -13.36 -30.48
CA PRO A 24 -11.02 -12.02 -29.90
C PRO A 24 -11.35 -12.15 -28.42
N ALA A 25 -10.54 -11.51 -27.57
CA ALA A 25 -10.87 -11.33 -26.16
C ALA A 25 -12.18 -10.53 -26.09
N GLY A 26 -13.20 -11.10 -25.46
CA GLY A 26 -14.49 -10.45 -25.30
C GLY A 26 -14.34 -9.15 -24.52
N GLU A 27 -15.03 -8.11 -24.99
CA GLU A 27 -15.27 -6.90 -24.21
C GLU A 27 -15.99 -7.27 -22.91
N ALA A 28 -15.30 -7.17 -21.79
CA ALA A 28 -15.90 -7.17 -20.47
C ALA A 28 -15.70 -5.77 -19.87
N SER A 29 -16.67 -4.89 -20.08
CA SER A 29 -16.79 -3.63 -19.34
C SER A 29 -18.25 -3.20 -19.32
N ALA A 30 -18.76 -2.79 -18.14
CA ALA A 30 -20.05 -2.16 -17.84
C ALA A 30 -21.24 -2.98 -17.26
N ALA A 31 -21.15 -4.28 -16.99
CA ALA A 31 -22.32 -5.08 -16.56
C ALA A 31 -22.54 -5.25 -15.04
N ALA A 32 -21.62 -4.86 -14.15
CA ALA A 32 -21.64 -5.30 -12.76
C ALA A 32 -22.52 -4.46 -11.80
N CYS A 33 -22.66 -3.15 -12.01
CA CYS A 33 -23.50 -2.29 -11.18
C CYS A 33 -24.99 -2.32 -11.54
N SER A 34 -25.33 -2.70 -12.77
CA SER A 34 -26.71 -2.65 -13.29
C SER A 34 -27.65 -3.71 -12.71
N SER A 35 -27.16 -4.67 -11.94
CA SER A 35 -27.95 -5.76 -11.35
C SER A 35 -28.63 -5.39 -10.02
N TYR A 36 -28.18 -4.34 -9.33
CA TYR A 36 -28.75 -3.91 -8.06
C TYR A 36 -30.04 -3.08 -8.26
N PRO A 37 -31.02 -3.21 -7.35
CA PRO A 37 -32.28 -2.47 -7.46
C PRO A 37 -32.04 -0.96 -7.35
N ALA A 38 -32.81 -0.18 -8.09
CA ALA A 38 -32.80 1.27 -7.94
C ALA A 38 -33.28 1.67 -6.54
N TRP A 39 -32.62 2.65 -5.93
CA TRP A 39 -33.06 3.27 -4.70
C TRP A 39 -34.43 3.92 -4.91
N SER A 40 -35.29 3.82 -3.89
CA SER A 40 -36.65 4.35 -3.87
C SER A 40 -36.86 5.13 -2.59
N ALA A 41 -37.29 6.39 -2.73
CA ALA A 41 -37.58 7.25 -1.59
C ALA A 41 -38.65 6.64 -0.68
N GLY A 42 -38.40 6.65 0.65
CA GLY A 42 -39.33 6.15 1.67
C GLY A 42 -39.48 4.62 1.75
N ALA A 43 -38.69 3.84 1.01
CA ALA A 43 -38.60 2.40 1.18
C ALA A 43 -37.67 2.05 2.36
N ASN A 44 -38.02 1.04 3.16
CA ASN A 44 -37.12 0.55 4.22
C ASN A 44 -36.02 -0.32 3.62
N TYR A 45 -34.79 -0.08 4.06
CA TYR A 45 -33.59 -0.84 3.72
C TYR A 45 -32.93 -1.37 5.00
N ASN A 46 -32.52 -2.63 4.99
CA ASN A 46 -31.76 -3.23 6.08
C ASN A 46 -30.26 -2.93 5.90
N THR A 47 -29.50 -3.01 6.99
CA THR A 47 -28.03 -2.99 6.90
C THR A 47 -27.54 -4.04 5.92
N GLY A 48 -26.66 -3.63 5.00
CA GLY A 48 -26.10 -4.47 3.95
C GLY A 48 -26.87 -4.43 2.63
N ASP A 49 -28.06 -3.83 2.58
CA ASP A 49 -28.79 -3.66 1.32
C ASP A 49 -28.02 -2.72 0.38
N ILE A 50 -27.89 -3.12 -0.88
CA ILE A 50 -27.20 -2.37 -1.92
C ILE A 50 -28.20 -1.86 -2.94
N VAL A 51 -28.14 -0.56 -3.22
CA VAL A 51 -29.03 0.12 -4.15
C VAL A 51 -28.26 0.92 -5.18
N ARG A 52 -28.86 1.07 -6.36
CA ARG A 52 -28.40 2.01 -7.39
C ARG A 52 -29.07 3.37 -7.22
N TYR A 53 -28.27 4.42 -7.13
CA TYR A 53 -28.77 5.77 -6.98
C TYR A 53 -28.81 6.52 -8.32
N THR A 54 -29.53 7.65 -8.36
CA THR A 54 -29.80 8.41 -9.60
C THR A 54 -28.57 9.06 -10.20
N ASP A 55 -27.47 9.17 -9.45
CA ASP A 55 -26.16 9.65 -9.92
C ASP A 55 -25.36 8.57 -10.70
N GLY A 56 -25.92 7.37 -10.82
CA GLY A 56 -25.34 6.25 -11.56
C GLY A 56 -24.45 5.33 -10.72
N LYS A 57 -24.25 5.62 -9.43
CA LYS A 57 -23.43 4.80 -8.53
C LYS A 57 -24.29 3.83 -7.70
N ALA A 58 -23.64 2.93 -6.98
CA ALA A 58 -24.29 2.11 -5.96
C ALA A 58 -23.87 2.55 -4.56
N TYR A 59 -24.73 2.23 -3.59
CA TYR A 59 -24.57 2.56 -2.17
C TYR A 59 -25.02 1.38 -1.32
N ILE A 60 -24.35 1.16 -0.20
CA ILE A 60 -24.66 0.12 0.78
C ILE A 60 -25.19 0.75 2.07
N ALA A 61 -26.25 0.18 2.62
CA ALA A 61 -26.81 0.63 3.88
C ALA A 61 -25.93 0.19 5.05
N GLU A 62 -25.38 1.11 5.84
CA GLU A 62 -24.59 0.78 7.04
C GLU A 62 -25.48 0.47 8.25
N HIS A 63 -26.69 1.02 8.24
CA HIS A 63 -27.68 0.90 9.31
C HIS A 63 -29.09 0.69 8.72
N PRO A 64 -30.07 0.17 9.49
CA PRO A 64 -31.46 0.10 9.05
C PRO A 64 -31.96 1.50 8.70
N ASN A 65 -32.39 1.68 7.45
CA ASN A 65 -32.67 2.97 6.86
C ASN A 65 -34.13 3.05 6.36
N PRO A 66 -34.95 3.99 6.85
CA PRO A 66 -36.34 4.14 6.44
C PRO A 66 -36.54 4.83 5.06
N GLY A 67 -35.51 4.85 4.22
CA GLY A 67 -35.56 5.41 2.86
C GLY A 67 -35.02 6.82 2.75
N TYR A 68 -34.08 7.20 3.63
CA TYR A 68 -33.29 8.42 3.50
C TYR A 68 -32.37 8.37 2.28
N ASP A 69 -32.00 9.54 1.80
CA ASP A 69 -31.27 9.73 0.57
C ASP A 69 -29.75 9.42 0.71
N PRO A 70 -29.18 8.58 -0.17
CA PRO A 70 -27.75 8.24 -0.21
C PRO A 70 -26.75 9.39 -0.30
N LEU A 71 -27.14 10.55 -0.85
CA LEU A 71 -26.25 11.71 -0.96
C LEU A 71 -26.41 12.72 0.18
N ILE A 72 -27.51 12.66 0.92
CA ILE A 72 -27.80 13.61 2.01
C ILE A 72 -27.41 12.99 3.36
N SER A 73 -27.65 11.69 3.54
CA SER A 73 -27.50 11.01 4.82
C SER A 73 -26.40 9.96 4.77
N THR A 74 -25.15 10.42 4.73
CA THR A 74 -23.93 9.57 4.73
C THR A 74 -23.75 8.77 6.02
N TRP A 75 -24.61 8.96 7.03
CA TRP A 75 -24.64 8.08 8.20
C TRP A 75 -25.34 6.75 7.92
N TYR A 76 -26.30 6.73 7.00
CA TYR A 76 -27.01 5.50 6.64
C TYR A 76 -26.43 4.80 5.41
N TRP A 77 -25.74 5.55 4.54
CA TRP A 77 -25.31 5.08 3.23
C TRP A 77 -23.85 5.37 3.00
N ASP A 78 -23.14 4.33 2.55
CA ASP A 78 -21.76 4.43 2.08
C ASP A 78 -21.68 4.11 0.57
N PRO A 79 -20.81 4.79 -0.20
CA PRO A 79 -20.59 4.46 -1.60
C PRO A 79 -20.15 3.01 -1.76
N TYR A 80 -20.85 2.27 -2.61
CA TYR A 80 -20.58 0.87 -2.89
C TYR A 80 -20.03 0.72 -4.31
N ALA A 81 -18.79 0.23 -4.41
CA ALA A 81 -18.21 -0.15 -5.68
C ALA A 81 -18.80 -1.51 -6.07
N CYS A 82 -19.61 -1.54 -7.12
CA CYS A 82 -20.19 -2.78 -7.63
C CYS A 82 -19.20 -3.51 -8.52
N ASP A 83 -18.24 -4.13 -7.85
CA ASP A 83 -17.50 -5.29 -8.28
C ASP A 83 -17.23 -6.09 -7.00
N GLY A 84 -17.47 -7.40 -7.01
CA GLY A 84 -17.01 -8.26 -5.94
C GLY A 84 -15.50 -8.07 -5.79
N GLY A 85 -15.09 -7.31 -4.77
CA GLY A 85 -13.73 -6.86 -4.49
C GLY A 85 -12.98 -6.42 -5.75
N SER A 86 -13.00 -5.14 -6.09
CA SER A 86 -12.23 -4.65 -7.22
C SER A 86 -10.75 -5.07 -7.07
N GLY A 87 -10.34 -6.09 -7.83
CA GLY A 87 -8.95 -6.40 -8.12
C GLY A 87 -8.26 -5.30 -8.93
N THR A 88 -8.97 -4.21 -9.17
CA THR A 88 -8.50 -3.03 -9.87
C THR A 88 -7.97 -2.01 -8.85
N PRO A 89 -6.69 -1.61 -8.94
CA PRO A 89 -6.12 -0.42 -8.31
C PRO A 89 -7.10 0.76 -8.18
N VAL A 90 -7.22 1.36 -6.98
CA VAL A 90 -7.82 2.70 -6.85
C VAL A 90 -6.81 3.71 -7.38
N GLY A 91 -7.11 4.30 -8.54
CA GLY A 91 -6.12 5.07 -9.30
C GLY A 91 -5.03 4.15 -9.88
N ASN A 92 -3.78 4.64 -9.94
CA ASN A 92 -2.64 3.86 -10.44
C ASN A 92 -2.00 2.95 -9.37
N PHE A 93 -2.62 2.74 -8.21
CA PHE A 93 -1.97 2.04 -7.09
C PHE A 93 -2.01 0.51 -7.22
N VAL A 94 -0.85 -0.12 -7.37
CA VAL A 94 -0.71 -1.56 -7.67
C VAL A 94 -1.19 -2.55 -6.61
N VAL A 95 -1.70 -2.08 -5.47
CA VAL A 95 -2.31 -2.91 -4.40
C VAL A 95 -3.79 -2.59 -4.32
N SER A 96 -4.64 -3.57 -4.61
CA SER A 96 -6.09 -3.44 -4.41
C SER A 96 -6.48 -3.44 -2.93
N GLU A 97 -7.69 -2.96 -2.63
CA GLU A 97 -8.22 -3.01 -1.26
C GLU A 97 -8.33 -4.45 -0.74
N ALA A 98 -8.74 -5.40 -1.59
CA ALA A 98 -8.81 -6.81 -1.24
C ALA A 98 -7.43 -7.36 -0.83
N GLN A 99 -6.37 -7.01 -1.57
CA GLN A 99 -5.01 -7.40 -1.23
C GLN A 99 -4.54 -6.71 0.06
N PHE A 100 -4.85 -5.42 0.26
CA PHE A 100 -4.55 -4.73 1.51
C PHE A 100 -5.24 -5.40 2.72
N ASN A 101 -6.50 -5.78 2.58
CA ASN A 101 -7.24 -6.52 3.62
C ASN A 101 -6.62 -7.91 3.88
N GLN A 102 -6.16 -8.60 2.84
CA GLN A 102 -5.44 -9.87 2.98
C GLN A 102 -4.09 -9.72 3.69
N MET A 103 -3.37 -8.63 3.42
CA MET A 103 -2.09 -8.31 4.07
C MET A 103 -2.27 -7.96 5.56
N PHE A 104 -3.40 -7.33 5.92
CA PHE A 104 -3.66 -6.82 7.27
C PHE A 104 -5.05 -7.21 7.81
N PRO A 105 -5.29 -8.51 8.07
CA PRO A 105 -6.61 -9.01 8.47
C PRO A 105 -7.03 -8.60 9.89
N GLY A 106 -6.06 -8.27 10.76
CA GLY A 106 -6.29 -7.88 12.15
C GLY A 106 -6.00 -6.41 12.44
N ARG A 107 -5.90 -5.55 11.42
CA ARG A 107 -5.54 -4.14 11.61
C ARG A 107 -6.57 -3.40 12.47
N ASN A 108 -6.09 -2.36 13.15
CA ASN A 108 -6.95 -1.35 13.74
C ASN A 108 -7.72 -0.61 12.63
N SER A 109 -9.01 -0.32 12.87
CA SER A 109 -9.88 0.39 11.92
C SER A 109 -9.39 1.79 11.55
N PHE A 110 -8.52 2.39 12.37
CA PHE A 110 -7.80 3.62 12.04
C PHE A 110 -7.04 3.54 10.72
N TYR A 111 -6.44 2.39 10.38
CA TYR A 111 -5.67 2.23 9.16
C TYR A 111 -6.56 1.81 8.00
N THR A 112 -7.12 2.79 7.31
CA THR A 112 -8.01 2.55 6.16
C THR A 112 -7.21 2.49 4.85
N TYR A 113 -7.71 1.70 3.89
CA TYR A 113 -7.17 1.68 2.54
C TYR A 113 -7.40 3.03 1.82
N SER A 114 -8.52 3.69 2.10
CA SER A 114 -8.80 5.06 1.65
C SER A 114 -7.79 6.08 2.19
N GLY A 115 -7.36 5.94 3.44
CA GLY A 115 -6.31 6.78 4.03
C GLY A 115 -4.97 6.61 3.31
N LEU A 116 -4.59 5.36 3.01
CA LEU A 116 -3.37 5.05 2.25
C LEU A 116 -3.44 5.66 0.84
N THR A 117 -4.52 5.40 0.11
CA THR A 117 -4.67 5.86 -1.28
C THR A 117 -4.77 7.38 -1.39
N ALA A 118 -5.40 8.06 -0.42
CA ALA A 118 -5.40 9.52 -0.34
C ALA A 118 -4.00 10.11 -0.12
N ALA A 119 -3.12 9.38 0.58
CA ALA A 119 -1.76 9.81 0.86
C ALA A 119 -0.80 9.69 -0.35
N LEU A 120 -1.08 8.81 -1.32
CA LEU A 120 -0.20 8.52 -2.46
C LEU A 120 0.12 9.77 -3.30
N SER A 121 -0.82 10.71 -3.39
CA SER A 121 -0.64 11.98 -4.11
C SER A 121 0.53 12.83 -3.59
N ALA A 122 0.93 12.65 -2.32
CA ALA A 122 2.10 13.34 -1.75
C ALA A 122 3.43 12.86 -2.35
N TYR A 123 3.47 11.64 -2.89
CA TYR A 123 4.67 11.00 -3.44
C TYR A 123 4.33 10.24 -4.73
N PRO A 124 4.13 10.94 -5.86
CA PRO A 124 3.61 10.34 -7.09
C PRO A 124 4.54 9.30 -7.77
N GLY A 125 5.81 9.24 -7.36
CA GLY A 125 6.77 8.22 -7.81
C GLY A 125 6.68 6.90 -7.04
N PHE A 126 6.13 6.91 -5.83
CA PHE A 126 5.98 5.72 -4.98
C PHE A 126 5.06 4.70 -5.63
N ALA A 127 5.54 3.45 -5.74
CA ALA A 127 4.83 2.34 -6.38
C ALA A 127 4.32 2.67 -7.80
N ASN A 128 4.97 3.62 -8.47
CA ASN A 128 4.63 4.10 -9.80
C ASN A 128 5.87 4.35 -10.68
N THR A 129 7.04 3.91 -10.23
CA THR A 129 8.31 4.05 -10.95
C THR A 129 8.83 2.68 -11.40
N GLY A 130 9.32 2.60 -12.64
CA GLY A 130 9.84 1.36 -13.22
C GLY A 130 8.76 0.41 -13.75
N SER A 131 9.12 -0.88 -13.86
CA SER A 131 8.22 -1.93 -14.34
C SER A 131 7.09 -2.23 -13.35
N ASP A 132 6.00 -2.87 -13.78
CA ASP A 132 4.94 -3.28 -12.86
C ASP A 132 5.44 -4.25 -11.77
N THR A 133 6.45 -5.06 -12.09
CA THR A 133 7.17 -5.86 -11.09
C THR A 133 7.82 -4.99 -10.03
N THR A 134 8.56 -3.95 -10.44
CA THR A 134 9.22 -3.00 -9.53
C THR A 134 8.22 -2.25 -8.67
N LYS A 135 7.12 -1.77 -9.26
CA LYS A 135 6.05 -1.07 -8.52
C LYS A 135 5.45 -1.95 -7.43
N LYS A 136 5.12 -3.22 -7.76
CA LYS A 136 4.57 -4.18 -6.80
C LYS A 136 5.59 -4.59 -5.74
N GLN A 137 6.86 -4.77 -6.10
CA GLN A 137 7.93 -5.03 -5.15
C GLN A 137 8.08 -3.87 -4.17
N GLU A 138 8.07 -2.62 -4.65
CA GLU A 138 8.14 -1.44 -3.79
C GLU A 138 6.95 -1.37 -2.83
N ALA A 139 5.72 -1.55 -3.34
CA ALA A 139 4.52 -1.54 -2.51
C ALA A 139 4.54 -2.65 -1.45
N ALA A 140 4.93 -3.87 -1.82
CA ALA A 140 5.10 -4.98 -0.87
C ALA A 140 6.18 -4.68 0.17
N ALA A 141 7.31 -4.09 -0.23
CA ALA A 141 8.41 -3.76 0.68
C ALA A 141 8.03 -2.68 1.70
N PHE A 142 7.34 -1.63 1.25
CA PHE A 142 6.80 -0.59 2.13
C PHE A 142 5.80 -1.18 3.14
N LEU A 143 4.78 -1.90 2.64
CA LEU A 143 3.74 -2.46 3.50
C LEU A 143 4.29 -3.54 4.46
N ALA A 144 5.29 -4.32 4.05
CA ALA A 144 5.91 -5.32 4.91
C ALA A 144 6.67 -4.68 6.08
N ASN A 145 7.41 -3.60 5.84
CA ASN A 145 8.06 -2.83 6.90
C ASN A 145 7.03 -2.17 7.81
N VAL A 146 5.98 -1.54 7.25
CA VAL A 146 4.86 -1.01 8.03
C VAL A 146 4.24 -2.06 8.93
N GLY A 147 3.97 -3.25 8.37
CA GLY A 147 3.42 -4.39 9.10
C GLY A 147 4.37 -4.95 10.15
N HIS A 148 5.68 -4.68 10.08
CA HIS A 148 6.64 -5.01 11.11
C HIS A 148 6.60 -3.98 12.24
N GLU A 149 6.67 -2.68 11.93
CA GLU A 149 6.68 -1.59 12.93
C GLU A 149 5.42 -1.56 13.82
N THR A 150 4.28 -1.96 13.27
CA THR A 150 2.97 -1.76 13.89
C THR A 150 2.31 -3.04 14.39
N GLY A 151 3.00 -4.18 14.30
CA GLY A 151 2.40 -5.48 14.59
C GLY A 151 1.27 -5.84 13.61
N GLY A 152 1.42 -5.53 12.32
CA GLY A 152 0.39 -5.75 11.31
C GLY A 152 -0.74 -4.72 11.35
N LEU A 153 -0.40 -3.45 11.58
CA LEU A 153 -1.31 -2.32 11.73
C LEU A 153 -2.27 -2.45 12.94
N VAL A 154 -1.92 -3.25 13.93
CA VAL A 154 -2.69 -3.35 15.19
C VAL A 154 -2.48 -2.10 16.06
N HIS A 155 -1.25 -1.59 16.09
CA HIS A 155 -0.86 -0.49 16.95
C HIS A 155 -0.79 0.84 16.20
N ILE A 156 -1.45 1.87 16.75
CA ILE A 156 -1.40 3.25 16.24
C ILE A 156 -0.24 4.02 16.87
N VAL A 157 0.05 3.74 18.14
CA VAL A 157 1.05 4.43 18.95
C VAL A 157 2.02 3.43 19.57
N GLU A 158 3.20 3.90 19.93
CA GLU A 158 4.17 3.13 20.70
C GLU A 158 3.56 2.59 22.00
N GLN A 159 3.79 1.32 22.30
CA GLN A 159 3.15 0.65 23.43
C GLN A 159 3.85 0.90 24.77
N ASN A 160 5.18 1.09 24.77
CA ASN A 160 5.91 1.34 26.00
C ASN A 160 5.85 2.83 26.38
N THR A 161 4.81 3.22 27.11
CA THR A 161 4.58 4.62 27.50
C THR A 161 5.69 5.21 28.37
N ALA A 162 6.48 4.37 29.06
CA ALA A 162 7.63 4.82 29.84
C ALA A 162 8.73 5.46 28.96
N ASN A 163 8.76 5.14 27.66
CA ASN A 163 9.71 5.72 26.73
C ASN A 163 9.28 7.08 26.18
N TYR A 164 8.03 7.51 26.36
CA TYR A 164 7.51 8.73 25.70
C TYR A 164 8.35 9.99 25.94
N PRO A 165 8.90 10.24 27.16
CA PRO A 165 9.78 11.38 27.41
C PRO A 165 11.12 11.35 26.65
N HIS A 166 11.53 10.19 26.13
CA HIS A 166 12.83 10.00 25.48
C HIS A 166 12.95 10.77 24.15
N TYR A 167 11.82 11.01 23.47
CA TYR A 167 11.78 11.47 22.08
C TYR A 167 11.79 13.01 21.92
N CYS A 168 12.13 13.73 22.98
CA CYS A 168 12.36 15.17 22.92
C CYS A 168 13.86 15.48 22.88
N ASP A 169 14.37 15.86 21.71
CA ASP A 169 15.70 16.44 21.60
C ASP A 169 15.63 17.94 21.91
N GLY A 170 15.90 18.29 23.18
CA GLY A 170 15.92 19.66 23.67
C GLY A 170 17.07 20.51 23.13
N SER A 171 18.05 19.92 22.44
CA SER A 171 19.14 20.67 21.80
C SER A 171 18.69 21.38 20.51
N ARG A 172 17.53 21.00 19.96
CA ARG A 172 16.95 21.62 18.76
C ARG A 172 16.48 23.04 19.07
N PRO A 173 16.73 24.02 18.18
CA PRO A 173 16.35 25.41 18.42
C PRO A 173 14.83 25.63 18.53
N TYR A 174 14.03 24.74 17.95
CA TYR A 174 12.57 24.75 18.05
C TYR A 174 12.03 23.94 19.23
N GLY A 175 12.89 23.26 19.99
CA GLY A 175 12.53 22.49 21.18
C GLY A 175 11.40 21.48 20.95
N CYS A 176 10.52 21.38 21.94
CA CYS A 176 9.43 20.40 22.02
C CYS A 176 8.10 21.10 22.36
N PRO A 177 7.53 21.92 21.46
CA PRO A 177 6.41 22.80 21.76
C PRO A 177 5.11 22.06 22.12
N ALA A 178 4.90 20.84 21.61
CA ALA A 178 3.78 19.98 22.02
C ALA A 178 3.98 19.30 23.39
N GLY A 179 5.13 19.49 24.05
CA GLY A 179 5.53 18.83 25.30
C GLY A 179 6.64 17.80 25.10
N ASN A 180 7.42 17.55 26.15
CA ASN A 180 8.57 16.62 26.09
C ASN A 180 8.13 15.17 25.80
N ASP A 181 6.94 14.79 26.25
CA ASP A 181 6.42 13.42 26.13
C ASP A 181 5.49 13.27 24.91
N ALA A 182 5.56 14.19 23.94
CA ALA A 182 4.60 14.28 22.85
C ALA A 182 5.09 13.66 21.52
N TYR A 183 6.36 13.26 21.41
CA TYR A 183 6.98 12.82 20.14
C TYR A 183 7.33 11.34 20.08
N TYR A 184 6.62 10.52 20.85
CA TYR A 184 6.66 9.06 20.77
C TYR A 184 6.20 8.54 19.40
N GLY A 185 6.46 7.25 19.15
CA GLY A 185 6.16 6.61 17.88
C GLY A 185 4.67 6.60 17.54
N ARG A 186 4.30 7.06 16.34
CA ARG A 186 2.93 7.00 15.81
C ARG A 186 2.87 6.57 14.36
N GLY A 187 1.75 5.96 13.98
CA GLY A 187 1.41 5.67 12.60
C GLY A 187 2.25 4.54 11.95
N PRO A 188 2.15 4.37 10.62
CA PRO A 188 2.59 3.16 9.94
C PRO A 188 4.10 2.87 10.02
N MET A 189 4.92 3.91 10.20
CA MET A 189 6.38 3.80 10.37
C MET A 189 6.84 4.27 11.76
N GLN A 190 5.93 4.32 12.75
CA GLN A 190 6.22 4.72 14.13
C GLN A 190 7.06 6.02 14.21
N LEU A 191 6.61 7.08 13.52
CA LEU A 191 7.28 8.38 13.49
C LEU A 191 7.57 8.85 14.92
N SER A 192 8.85 9.04 15.23
CA SER A 192 9.35 9.36 16.57
C SER A 192 10.34 10.51 16.49
N TRP A 193 10.54 11.23 17.59
CA TRP A 193 11.43 12.40 17.74
C TRP A 193 10.90 13.73 17.18
N ASN A 194 10.97 14.79 17.98
CA ASN A 194 10.58 16.16 17.61
C ASN A 194 11.18 16.64 16.29
N TYR A 195 12.44 16.30 15.99
CA TYR A 195 13.08 16.68 14.72
C TYR A 195 12.48 15.96 13.50
N ASN A 196 12.02 14.72 13.64
CA ASN A 196 11.34 14.01 12.55
C ASN A 196 9.92 14.53 12.35
N TYR A 197 9.18 14.81 13.43
CA TYR A 197 7.88 15.49 13.32
C TYR A 197 8.01 16.85 12.65
N LYS A 198 9.05 17.62 12.95
CA LYS A 198 9.35 18.88 12.26
C LYS A 198 9.62 18.66 10.77
N ALA A 199 10.55 17.76 10.43
CA ALA A 199 10.96 17.52 9.04
C ALA A 199 9.81 16.94 8.18
N ALA A 200 9.04 15.99 8.72
CA ALA A 200 7.86 15.46 8.04
C ALA A 200 6.79 16.54 7.86
N GLY A 201 6.55 17.34 8.90
CA GLY A 201 5.58 18.41 8.85
C GLY A 201 5.90 19.48 7.80
N ASP A 202 7.17 19.90 7.72
CA ASP A 202 7.66 20.85 6.71
C ASP A 202 7.46 20.31 5.30
N ALA A 203 7.80 19.03 5.05
CA ALA A 203 7.70 18.41 3.74
C ALA A 203 6.23 18.23 3.30
N LEU A 204 5.32 17.98 4.24
CA LEU A 204 3.92 17.70 3.96
C LEU A 204 3.02 18.95 4.03
N GLY A 205 3.55 20.09 4.49
CA GLY A 205 2.76 21.29 4.74
C GLY A 205 1.79 21.15 5.92
N ILE A 206 2.13 20.33 6.92
CA ILE A 206 1.29 20.02 8.09
C ILE A 206 2.11 20.34 9.35
N ASN A 207 1.59 21.13 10.29
CA ASN A 207 2.35 21.50 11.50
C ASN A 207 2.40 20.38 12.54
N LEU A 208 3.11 19.29 12.21
CA LEU A 208 3.25 18.10 13.04
C LEU A 208 4.13 18.32 14.28
N LEU A 209 5.01 19.33 14.28
CA LEU A 209 5.78 19.69 15.48
C LEU A 209 4.87 20.21 16.59
N ASN A 210 3.90 21.07 16.27
CA ASN A 210 2.98 21.62 17.28
C ASN A 210 1.73 20.75 17.49
N ASN A 211 1.39 19.89 16.53
CA ASN A 211 0.26 18.97 16.63
C ASN A 211 0.64 17.54 16.20
N PRO A 212 1.50 16.85 16.98
CA PRO A 212 1.97 15.51 16.64
C PRO A 212 0.85 14.45 16.70
N TRP A 213 -0.24 14.71 17.42
CA TRP A 213 -1.38 13.79 17.53
C TRP A 213 -2.16 13.61 16.22
N LEU A 214 -1.97 14.48 15.21
CA LEU A 214 -2.56 14.24 13.89
C LEU A 214 -2.15 12.89 13.30
N VAL A 215 -0.92 12.42 13.58
CA VAL A 215 -0.40 11.13 13.09
C VAL A 215 -1.16 9.92 13.69
N GLN A 216 -1.84 10.09 14.83
CA GLN A 216 -2.67 9.04 15.44
C GLN A 216 -4.19 9.29 15.32
N ASN A 217 -4.60 10.44 14.79
CA ASN A 217 -6.01 10.84 14.72
C ASN A 217 -6.52 11.00 13.28
N ASP A 218 -5.62 11.14 12.30
CA ASP A 218 -5.95 11.21 10.88
C ASP A 218 -5.16 10.15 10.10
N SER A 219 -5.88 9.19 9.52
CA SER A 219 -5.29 8.07 8.79
C SER A 219 -4.45 8.52 7.59
N ALA A 220 -4.92 9.50 6.83
CA ALA A 220 -4.21 9.99 5.65
C ALA A 220 -2.94 10.74 6.06
N VAL A 221 -2.97 11.51 7.15
CA VAL A 221 -1.75 12.13 7.72
C VAL A 221 -0.77 11.05 8.16
N ALA A 222 -1.23 10.00 8.84
CA ALA A 222 -0.38 8.90 9.27
C ALA A 222 0.33 8.23 8.08
N TRP A 223 -0.41 7.90 7.01
CA TRP A 223 0.15 7.34 5.78
C TRP A 223 1.10 8.30 5.06
N LYS A 224 0.80 9.61 5.02
CA LYS A 224 1.70 10.61 4.45
C LYS A 224 3.04 10.65 5.18
N THR A 225 3.06 10.52 6.52
CA THR A 225 4.34 10.49 7.26
C THR A 225 5.16 9.24 6.97
N ALA A 226 4.51 8.08 6.78
CA ALA A 226 5.20 6.86 6.40
C ALA A 226 5.77 6.94 4.97
N LEU A 227 5.01 7.48 4.02
CA LEU A 227 5.49 7.74 2.67
C LEU A 227 6.62 8.78 2.65
N TRP A 228 6.55 9.82 3.49
CA TRP A 228 7.64 10.78 3.65
C TRP A 228 8.93 10.09 4.06
N TYR A 229 8.88 9.22 5.06
CA TYR A 229 10.07 8.47 5.49
C TYR A 229 10.61 7.62 4.34
N TRP A 230 9.75 6.79 3.74
CA TRP A 230 10.12 5.86 2.68
C TRP A 230 10.78 6.53 1.47
N ASN A 231 10.26 7.68 1.05
CA ASN A 231 10.68 8.35 -0.17
C ASN A 231 11.82 9.36 0.04
N THR A 232 12.07 9.83 1.27
CA THR A 232 13.00 10.94 1.50
C THR A 232 14.10 10.66 2.52
N GLN A 233 13.93 9.67 3.40
CA GLN A 233 14.85 9.42 4.50
C GLN A 233 15.72 8.18 4.23
N SER A 234 17.02 8.31 4.48
CA SER A 234 17.95 7.17 4.46
C SER A 234 18.16 6.54 5.84
N GLY A 235 17.69 7.19 6.91
CA GLY A 235 17.89 6.74 8.29
C GLY A 235 19.35 6.35 8.56
N PRO A 236 19.62 5.18 9.19
CA PRO A 236 20.98 4.69 9.40
C PRO A 236 21.58 3.99 8.16
N GLY A 237 20.88 3.95 7.03
CA GLY A 237 21.35 3.45 5.74
C GLY A 237 21.98 4.54 4.87
N SER A 238 22.17 4.22 3.59
CA SER A 238 22.81 5.11 2.59
C SER A 238 21.89 5.53 1.45
N MET A 239 20.64 5.07 1.44
CA MET A 239 19.64 5.38 0.41
C MET A 239 18.24 5.34 1.00
N THR A 240 17.25 5.87 0.28
CA THR A 240 15.85 5.78 0.69
C THR A 240 15.27 4.40 0.41
N GLY A 241 14.17 4.04 1.09
CA GLY A 241 13.44 2.81 0.79
C GLY A 241 12.95 2.77 -0.66
N HIS A 242 12.48 3.91 -1.18
CA HIS A 242 12.12 4.08 -2.58
C HIS A 242 13.28 3.72 -3.53
N ASN A 243 14.45 4.35 -3.35
CA ASN A 243 15.60 4.12 -4.22
C ASN A 243 16.17 2.70 -4.09
N ALA A 244 16.09 2.09 -2.90
CA ALA A 244 16.50 0.71 -2.70
C ALA A 244 15.71 -0.26 -3.59
N MET A 245 14.40 -0.03 -3.74
CA MET A 245 13.53 -0.88 -4.55
C MET A 245 13.60 -0.52 -6.04
N VAL A 246 13.52 0.76 -6.38
CA VAL A 246 13.52 1.22 -7.78
C VAL A 246 14.84 0.92 -8.50
N ASN A 247 15.98 1.04 -7.80
CA ASN A 247 17.29 0.79 -8.38
C ASN A 247 17.76 -0.68 -8.25
N GLY A 248 16.90 -1.56 -7.71
CA GLY A 248 17.24 -2.99 -7.54
C GLY A 248 18.36 -3.26 -6.53
N ALA A 249 18.60 -2.36 -5.57
CA ALA A 249 19.59 -2.57 -4.51
C ALA A 249 19.15 -3.69 -3.54
N GLY A 250 17.84 -3.85 -3.36
CA GLY A 250 17.21 -4.97 -2.65
C GLY A 250 16.55 -4.60 -1.33
N PHE A 251 15.66 -5.48 -0.85
CA PHE A 251 14.85 -5.26 0.34
C PHE A 251 15.69 -5.04 1.61
N GLY A 252 16.88 -5.64 1.71
CA GLY A 252 17.79 -5.45 2.84
C GLY A 252 18.23 -4.00 3.05
N GLN A 253 18.32 -3.20 1.98
CA GLN A 253 18.63 -1.77 2.10
C GLN A 253 17.47 -0.96 2.69
N THR A 254 16.22 -1.43 2.50
CA THR A 254 15.05 -0.82 3.15
C THR A 254 15.10 -1.05 4.67
N ILE A 255 15.42 -2.28 5.09
CA ILE A 255 15.60 -2.63 6.52
C ILE A 255 16.71 -1.77 7.13
N ARG A 256 17.85 -1.67 6.43
CA ARG A 256 18.97 -0.85 6.86
C ARG A 256 18.60 0.62 7.05
N SER A 257 17.77 1.14 6.17
CA SER A 257 17.36 2.55 6.21
C SER A 257 16.27 2.85 7.24
N ILE A 258 15.57 1.84 7.73
CA ILE A 258 14.52 1.98 8.76
C ILE A 258 15.09 1.76 10.16
N ASN A 259 15.82 0.65 10.36
CA ASN A 259 16.31 0.27 11.69
C ASN A 259 17.68 -0.43 11.67
N GLY A 260 18.50 -0.15 10.65
CA GLY A 260 19.77 -0.85 10.44
C GLY A 260 20.82 -0.69 11.55
N SER A 261 20.74 0.37 12.36
CA SER A 261 21.65 0.58 13.48
C SER A 261 21.51 -0.49 14.57
N VAL A 262 20.34 -1.14 14.68
CA VAL A 262 20.05 -2.15 15.72
C VAL A 262 19.69 -3.53 15.15
N GLU A 263 19.31 -3.64 13.87
CA GLU A 263 18.92 -4.93 13.28
C GLU A 263 19.99 -5.56 12.38
N CYS A 264 20.58 -4.78 11.47
CA CYS A 264 21.49 -5.29 10.45
C CYS A 264 22.87 -5.68 11.00
N ASP A 265 23.70 -6.27 10.14
CA ASP A 265 25.08 -6.69 10.42
C ASP A 265 25.16 -7.70 11.58
N GLY A 266 24.16 -8.58 11.65
CA GLY A 266 24.06 -9.65 12.65
C GLY A 266 23.56 -9.22 14.03
N LYS A 267 23.16 -7.95 14.23
CA LYS A 267 22.71 -7.43 15.53
C LYS A 267 21.37 -8.00 15.98
N ASN A 268 20.42 -8.15 15.06
CA ASN A 268 19.14 -8.80 15.35
C ASN A 268 18.62 -9.63 14.15
N PRO A 269 19.22 -10.81 13.90
CA PRO A 269 18.83 -11.65 12.77
C PRO A 269 17.36 -12.08 12.79
N ALA A 270 16.75 -12.19 13.98
CA ALA A 270 15.36 -12.56 14.12
C ALA A 270 14.40 -11.48 13.58
N GLN A 271 14.69 -10.20 13.85
CA GLN A 271 13.86 -9.10 13.33
C GLN A 271 14.03 -8.91 11.83
N VAL A 272 15.27 -9.02 11.31
CA VAL A 272 15.53 -9.02 9.87
C VAL A 272 14.73 -10.15 9.20
N GLN A 273 14.80 -11.37 9.74
CA GLN A 273 14.03 -12.50 9.21
C GLN A 273 12.51 -12.24 9.25
N SER A 274 11.99 -11.63 10.32
CA SER A 274 10.56 -11.26 10.43
C SER A 274 10.12 -10.31 9.31
N ARG A 275 10.93 -9.27 9.01
CA ARG A 275 10.67 -8.35 7.88
C ARG A 275 10.70 -9.07 6.54
N VAL A 276 11.73 -9.89 6.31
CA VAL A 276 11.87 -10.65 5.06
C VAL A 276 10.70 -11.59 4.84
N THR A 277 10.27 -12.31 5.88
CA THR A 277 9.09 -13.20 5.81
C THR A 277 7.83 -12.44 5.39
N LYS A 278 7.55 -11.27 6.00
CA LYS A 278 6.41 -10.43 5.61
C LYS A 278 6.52 -9.94 4.16
N TYR A 279 7.71 -9.51 3.74
CA TYR A 279 7.93 -9.05 2.36
C TYR A 279 7.70 -10.16 1.34
N GLN A 280 8.16 -11.37 1.62
CA GLN A 280 7.90 -12.54 0.76
C GLN A 280 6.41 -12.86 0.66
N GLN A 281 5.68 -12.84 1.79
CA GLN A 281 4.23 -13.04 1.82
C GLN A 281 3.50 -11.97 1.00
N PHE A 282 3.87 -10.70 1.15
CA PHE A 282 3.20 -9.60 0.44
C PHE A 282 3.55 -9.60 -1.05
N SER A 283 4.79 -9.96 -1.41
CA SER A 283 5.18 -10.16 -2.81
C SER A 283 4.35 -11.28 -3.46
N GLN A 284 4.09 -12.37 -2.73
CA GLN A 284 3.24 -13.46 -3.19
C GLN A 284 1.78 -13.02 -3.41
N ILE A 285 1.21 -12.23 -2.49
CA ILE A 285 -0.15 -11.65 -2.62
C ILE A 285 -0.26 -10.78 -3.88
N LEU A 286 0.80 -10.06 -4.24
CA LEU A 286 0.84 -9.21 -5.44
C LEU A 286 1.24 -9.95 -6.72
N GLY A 287 1.60 -11.24 -6.61
CA GLY A 287 1.98 -12.09 -7.72
C GLY A 287 3.33 -11.72 -8.35
N VAL A 288 4.32 -11.31 -7.53
CA VAL A 288 5.67 -10.97 -7.99
C VAL A 288 6.75 -11.69 -7.20
N SER A 289 7.92 -11.89 -7.83
CA SER A 289 9.12 -12.38 -7.13
C SER A 289 9.66 -11.29 -6.19
N PRO A 290 10.17 -11.63 -4.99
CA PRO A 290 10.74 -10.65 -4.07
C PRO A 290 12.08 -10.04 -4.54
N GLY A 291 12.71 -10.61 -5.58
CA GLY A 291 14.04 -10.19 -6.03
C GLY A 291 15.17 -10.71 -5.14
N GLY A 292 16.37 -10.15 -5.31
CA GLY A 292 17.58 -10.51 -4.55
C GLY A 292 17.90 -9.55 -3.40
N ASN A 293 19.01 -9.81 -2.69
CA ASN A 293 19.53 -8.96 -1.61
C ASN A 293 18.49 -8.62 -0.53
N LEU A 294 17.80 -9.65 -0.04
CA LEU A 294 16.68 -9.49 0.91
C LEU A 294 17.13 -9.14 2.33
N TYR A 295 18.37 -9.47 2.68
CA TYR A 295 18.90 -9.37 4.03
C TYR A 295 19.89 -8.22 4.17
N CYS A 296 20.04 -7.77 5.41
CA CYS A 296 21.14 -7.01 5.96
C CYS A 296 21.53 -7.69 7.28
#